data_AF-A0A355BFW9-F1
#
_entry.id   AF-A0A355BFW9-F1
#
_cell.length_a   1.000
_cell.length_b   1.000
_cell.length_c   1.000
_cell.angle_alpha   90.00
_cell.angle_beta   90.00
_cell.angle_gamma   90.00
#
_symmetry.space_group_name_H-M   'P 1'
#
loop_
_entity.id
_entity.type
_entity.pdbx_description
1 polymer ?
#
loop_
_entity_poly.entity_id
_entity_poly.type
_entity_poly.pdbx_seq_one_letter_code
_entity_poly.pdbx_strand_id
1 'polypeptide(L)' 'GYSAPVVLKSDGTTQNYLYLHRDYQGSILAITNEQGAVVEKRLFDAWGLLIKVQDGAGNDLGGLTILDRGYTGHE' A
#
# COMPACT_ATOMS: atom_id res chain seq x y z
N GLY A 1 -12.80 -2.47 12.13
CA GLY A 1 -12.07 -2.08 10.91
C GLY A 1 -10.58 -2.02 11.22
N TYR A 2 -9.75 -2.61 10.37
CA TYR A 2 -8.30 -2.63 10.56
C TYR A 2 -7.70 -1.25 10.26
N SER A 3 -7.21 -0.55 11.28
CA SER A 3 -6.67 0.82 11.18
C SER A 3 -5.16 0.92 11.40
N ALA A 4 -4.44 -0.22 11.41
CA ALA A 4 -3.04 -0.23 11.79
C ALA A 4 -2.18 0.60 10.81
N PRO A 5 -1.45 1.64 11.26
CA PRO A 5 -0.65 2.49 10.39
C PRO A 5 0.63 1.81 9.88
N VAL A 6 1.04 0.71 10.50
CA VAL A 6 2.25 -0.04 10.18
C VAL A 6 1.92 -1.52 9.98
N VAL A 7 2.63 -2.14 9.04
CA VAL A 7 2.66 -3.58 8.82
C VAL A 7 4.11 -4.04 8.88
N LEU A 8 4.33 -5.14 9.59
CA LEU A 8 5.59 -5.87 9.57
C LEU A 8 5.49 -6.98 8.52
N LYS A 9 6.31 -6.92 7.47
CA LYS A 9 6.44 -8.00 6.49
C LYS A 9 7.76 -8.73 6.75
N SER A 10 7.68 -10.00 7.09
CA SER A 10 8.85 -10.87 7.28
C SER A 10 8.86 -11.94 6.20
N ASP A 11 10.02 -12.14 5.57
CA ASP A 11 10.30 -13.27 4.68
C ASP A 11 10.97 -14.44 5.43
N GLY A 12 10.95 -14.40 6.77
CA GLY A 12 11.59 -15.39 7.65
C GLY A 12 13.04 -15.06 8.01
N THR A 13 13.67 -14.11 7.31
CA THR A 13 15.07 -13.72 7.54
C THR A 13 15.22 -12.22 7.80
N THR A 14 14.42 -11.41 7.12
CA THR A 14 14.42 -9.95 7.15
C THR A 14 13.05 -9.44 7.54
N GLN A 15 13.02 -8.57 8.54
CA GLN A 15 11.82 -7.84 8.93
C GLN A 15 11.81 -6.50 8.22
N ASN A 16 10.73 -6.23 7.47
CA ASN A 16 10.54 -4.96 6.76
C ASN A 16 9.34 -4.25 7.37
N TYR A 17 9.56 -3.08 7.97
CA TYR A 17 8.45 -2.25 8.41
C TYR A 17 7.93 -1.42 7.23
N LEU A 18 6.62 -1.50 7.04
CA LEU A 18 5.90 -0.83 5.97
C LEU A 18 4.86 0.09 6.58
N TYR A 19 4.89 1.34 6.17
CA TYR A 19 4.03 2.40 6.67
C TYR A 19 2.92 2.66 5.65
N LEU A 20 1.68 2.54 6.10
CA LEU A 20 0.50 2.63 5.26
C LEU A 20 -0.10 4.04 5.32
N HIS A 21 -0.02 4.75 4.20
CA HIS A 21 -0.59 6.08 4.03
C HIS A 21 -1.99 5.95 3.49
N ARG A 22 -2.98 6.44 4.24
CA ARG A 22 -4.40 6.25 3.93
C ARG A 22 -5.13 7.58 3.74
N ASP A 23 -6.21 7.53 2.96
CA ASP A 23 -7.19 8.61 2.91
C ASP A 23 -8.12 8.58 4.12
N TYR A 24 -9.01 9.59 4.23
CA TYR A 24 -9.97 9.71 5.34
C TYR A 24 -10.91 8.51 5.48
N GLN A 25 -11.25 7.83 4.38
CA GLN A 25 -12.06 6.61 4.35
C GLN A 25 -11.27 5.32 4.60
N GLY A 26 -9.94 5.42 4.80
CA GLY A 26 -9.09 4.29 5.15
C GLY A 26 -8.51 3.51 3.96
N SER A 27 -8.66 3.99 2.72
CA SER A 27 -8.04 3.36 1.55
C SER A 27 -6.53 3.62 1.58
N ILE A 28 -5.73 2.60 1.32
CA ILE A 28 -4.28 2.72 1.27
C ILE A 28 -3.90 3.37 -0.06
N LEU A 29 -3.34 4.57 -0.01
CA LEU A 29 -2.88 5.32 -1.20
C LEU A 29 -1.40 5.11 -1.49
N ALA A 30 -0.60 4.92 -0.44
CA ALA A 30 0.83 4.68 -0.59
C ALA A 30 1.37 3.82 0.55
N ILE A 31 2.48 3.14 0.26
CA ILE A 31 3.24 2.35 1.20
C ILE A 31 4.69 2.80 1.13
N THR A 32 5.27 3.11 2.28
CA THR A 32 6.70 3.44 2.40
C THR A 32 7.43 2.42 3.27
N ASN A 33 8.73 2.24 3.02
CA ASN A 33 9.61 1.48 3.91
C ASN A 33 10.15 2.35 5.06
N GLU A 34 11.00 1.77 5.91
CA GLU A 34 11.66 2.45 7.04
C GLU A 34 12.53 3.62 6.65
N GLN A 35 13.06 3.62 5.43
CA GLN A 35 13.87 4.70 4.88
C GLN A 35 13.00 5.81 4.27
N GLY A 36 11.67 5.71 4.36
CA GLY A 36 10.73 6.65 3.77
C GLY A 36 10.59 6.55 2.25
N ALA A 37 11.22 5.55 1.62
CA ALA A 37 11.09 5.33 0.19
C ALA A 37 9.72 4.73 -0.12
N VAL A 38 9.06 5.26 -1.16
CA VAL A 38 7.75 4.78 -1.60
C VAL A 38 7.93 3.50 -2.40
N VAL A 39 7.43 2.40 -1.85
CA VAL A 39 7.51 1.07 -2.46
C VAL A 39 6.27 0.74 -3.28
N GLU A 40 5.14 1.36 -2.97
CA GLU A 40 3.88 1.17 -3.70
C GLU A 40 3.02 2.44 -3.59
N LYS A 41 2.42 2.86 -4.70
CA LYS A 41 1.39 3.90 -4.82
C LYS A 41 0.20 3.31 -5.53
N ARG A 42 -0.98 3.63 -5.03
CA ARG A 42 -2.26 3.15 -5.57
C ARG A 42 -3.08 4.36 -5.99
N LEU A 43 -3.57 4.32 -7.22
CA LEU A 43 -4.49 5.30 -7.76
C LEU A 43 -5.86 4.65 -7.88
N PHE A 44 -6.85 5.27 -7.25
CA PHE A 44 -8.25 4.86 -7.36
C PHE A 44 -9.05 5.89 -8.15
N ASP A 45 -10.10 5.46 -8.83
CA ASP A 45 -11.09 6.36 -9.41
C ASP A 45 -12.01 6.95 -8.33
N ALA A 46 -12.94 7.80 -8.75
CA ALA A 46 -13.92 8.43 -7.85
C ALA A 46 -14.90 7.43 -7.20
N TRP A 47 -14.95 6.18 -7.68
CA TRP A 47 -15.80 5.10 -7.18
C TRP A 47 -15.00 4.07 -6.36
N GLY A 48 -13.69 4.28 -6.17
CA GLY A 48 -12.83 3.37 -5.39
C GLY A 48 -12.25 2.20 -6.18
N LEU A 49 -12.39 2.17 -7.51
CA LEU A 49 -11.77 1.15 -8.36
C LEU A 49 -10.28 1.44 -8.54
N LEU A 50 -9.43 0.42 -8.40
CA LEU A 50 -7.99 0.54 -8.60
C LEU A 50 -7.69 0.76 -10.09
N ILE A 51 -7.18 1.95 -10.43
CA ILE A 51 -6.75 2.32 -11.79
C ILE A 51 -5.31 1.91 -12.02
N LYS A 52 -4.44 2.15 -11.02
CA LYS A 52 -2.99 2.01 -11.22
C LYS A 52 -2.25 1.67 -9.93
N VAL A 53 -1.19 0.87 -10.06
CA VAL A 53 -0.21 0.62 -9.00
C VAL A 53 1.18 0.93 -9.53
N GLN A 54 1.95 1.73 -8.81
CA GLN A 54 3.30 2.15 -9.22
C GLN A 54 4.27 2.23 -8.05
N ASP A 55 5.57 2.24 -8.32
CA ASP A 55 6.59 2.53 -7.32
C ASP A 55 6.81 4.05 -7.13
N GLY A 56 7.73 4.43 -6.24
CA GLY A 56 8.13 5.82 -6.04
C GLY A 56 8.78 6.50 -7.25
N ALA A 57 9.30 5.73 -8.21
CA ALA A 57 9.91 6.21 -9.45
C ALA A 57 8.91 6.30 -10.62
N GLY A 58 7.66 5.84 -10.42
CA GLY A 58 6.61 5.86 -11.45
C GLY A 58 6.61 4.63 -12.36
N ASN A 59 7.34 3.57 -12.03
CA ASN A 59 7.25 2.31 -12.75
C ASN A 59 5.96 1.58 -12.38
N ASP A 60 5.27 1.02 -13.37
CA ASP A 60 4.08 0.20 -13.17
C ASP A 60 4.43 -1.10 -12.44
N LEU A 61 3.80 -1.31 -11.28
CA LEU A 61 3.82 -2.56 -10.54
C LEU A 61 2.57 -3.30 -10.99
N GLY A 62 2.70 -4.48 -11.60
CA GLY A 62 1.60 -5.18 -12.30
C GLY A 62 0.44 -5.68 -11.43
N GLY A 63 0.09 -4.99 -10.35
CA GLY A 63 -0.95 -5.32 -9.39
C GLY A 63 -0.56 -4.91 -7.97
N LEU A 64 -1.33 -5.34 -6.98
CA LEU A 64 -0.97 -5.20 -5.58
C LEU A 64 0.18 -6.17 -5.27
N THR A 65 1.33 -5.66 -4.85
CA THR A 65 2.54 -6.47 -4.66
C THR A 65 2.90 -6.67 -3.19
N ILE A 66 2.48 -5.72 -2.35
CA ILE A 66 2.83 -5.68 -0.95
C ILE A 66 1.72 -6.24 -0.05
N LEU A 67 0.47 -5.88 -0.33
CA LEU A 67 -0.73 -6.30 0.39
C LEU A 67 -1.90 -6.38 -0.60
N ASP A 68 -2.58 -7.53 -0.68
CA ASP A 68 -3.81 -7.69 -1.48
C ASP A 68 -5.02 -6.89 -0.94
N ARG A 69 -4.87 -6.22 0.20
CA ARG A 69 -5.97 -5.44 0.81
C ARG A 69 -6.28 -4.19 -0.02
N GLY A 70 -7.49 -4.13 -0.58
CA GLY A 70 -7.99 -3.04 -1.43
C GLY A 70 -8.79 -1.94 -0.69
N TYR A 71 -9.76 -1.34 -1.40
CA TYR A 71 -10.64 -0.25 -0.95
C TYR A 71 -11.49 -0.67 0.27
N THR A 72 -11.63 0.20 1.27
CA THR A 72 -12.27 -0.03 2.60
C THR A 72 -11.61 -1.04 3.54
N GLY A 73 -10.47 -1.64 3.16
CA GLY A 73 -9.77 -2.61 4.03
C GLY A 73 -10.52 -3.93 4.22
N HIS A 74 -11.48 -4.24 3.34
CA HIS A 74 -12.03 -5.59 3.16
C HIS A 74 -11.20 -6.38 2.13
N GLU A 75 -11.16 -7.70 2.34
CA GLU A 75 -10.68 -8.71 1.40
C GLU A 75 -11.85 -9.18 0.54
#